data_AF-A3ZS82-F1
#
_entry.id   AF-A3ZS82-F1
#
_cell.length_a   1.000
_cell.length_b   1.000
_cell.length_c   1.000
_cell.angle_alpha   90.00
_cell.angle_beta   90.00
_cell.angle_gamma   90.00
#
_symmetry.space_group_name_H-M   'P 1'
#
loop_
_entity.id
_entity.type
_entity.pdbx_description
1 polymer ?
#
loop_
_entity_poly.entity_id
_entity_poly.type
_entity_poly.pdbx_seq_one_letter_code
_entity_poly.pdbx_strand_id
1 'polypeptide(L)'
;MNARSKFYTEEDLTMWERVKRSFANDWEQTKADFGVEGNRDMNQDLDDTVKQMAGSDNAFENREQAFRFGYTAQRRYQESNPEWNDDLEQRLRADYDGDYDADRQYIQHAYGFRYPT
;
A
#
# COMPACT_ATOMS: atom_id res chain seq x y z
N MET A 1 -6.22 20.63 -11.75
CA MET A 1 -5.13 21.06 -10.83
C MET A 1 -4.79 19.85 -9.97
N ASN A 2 -3.61 19.25 -10.15
CA ASN A 2 -3.16 18.12 -9.33
C ASN A 2 -2.87 18.66 -7.92
N ALA A 3 -3.79 18.46 -6.98
CA ALA A 3 -3.48 18.64 -5.58
C ALA A 3 -2.41 17.60 -5.25
N ARG A 4 -1.14 18.01 -5.14
CA ARG A 4 -0.16 17.20 -4.41
C ARG A 4 -0.80 16.98 -3.05
N SER A 5 -1.02 15.73 -2.67
CA SER A 5 -1.49 15.43 -1.33
C SER A 5 -0.58 16.15 -0.34
N LYS A 6 -1.18 16.70 0.73
CA LYS A 6 -0.40 17.34 1.79
C LYS A 6 0.51 16.33 2.51
N PHE A 7 0.28 15.05 2.26
CA PHE A 7 1.09 13.99 2.81
C PHE A 7 2.50 14.03 2.25
N TYR A 8 2.74 14.04 0.93
CA TYR A 8 4.09 13.81 0.39
C TYR A 8 4.99 15.07 0.32
N THR A 9 6.27 14.91 0.67
CA THR A 9 7.34 15.86 0.28
C THR A 9 7.90 15.50 -1.10
N GLU A 10 8.69 16.39 -1.71
CA GLU A 10 9.39 16.09 -2.97
C GLU A 10 10.44 14.99 -2.81
N GLU A 11 11.03 14.90 -1.62
CA GLU A 11 11.98 13.85 -1.25
C GLU A 11 11.29 12.48 -1.22
N ASP A 12 10.09 12.41 -0.62
CA ASP A 12 9.28 11.18 -0.56
C ASP A 12 8.93 10.67 -1.95
N LEU A 13 8.52 11.58 -2.85
CA LEU A 13 8.21 11.22 -4.24
C LEU A 13 9.45 10.73 -4.99
N THR A 14 10.60 11.37 -4.79
CA THR A 14 11.85 10.95 -5.43
C THR A 14 12.29 9.57 -4.96
N MET A 15 12.14 9.28 -3.67
CA MET A 15 12.42 7.94 -3.14
C MET A 15 11.42 6.90 -3.61
N TRP A 16 10.15 7.27 -3.69
CA TRP A 16 9.13 6.41 -4.27
C TRP A 16 9.53 5.93 -5.66
N GLU A 17 9.95 6.82 -6.56
CA GLU A 17 10.37 6.43 -7.91
C GLU A 17 11.53 5.42 -7.92
N ARG A 18 12.41 5.44 -6.90
CA ARG A 18 13.51 4.47 -6.77
C ARG A 18 13.02 3.09 -6.33
N VAL A 19 12.08 3.04 -5.39
CA VAL A 19 11.58 1.78 -4.81
C VAL A 19 10.38 1.20 -5.57
N LYS A 20 9.67 2.03 -6.36
CA LYS A 20 8.50 1.63 -7.15
C LYS A 20 8.77 0.40 -8.00
N ARG A 21 9.96 0.33 -8.62
CA ARG A 21 10.36 -0.83 -9.43
C ARG A 21 10.45 -2.13 -8.61
N SER A 22 10.87 -2.05 -7.36
CA SER A 22 10.92 -3.22 -6.48
C SER A 22 9.53 -3.72 -6.13
N PHE A 23 8.60 -2.81 -5.81
CA PHE A 23 7.20 -3.20 -5.61
C PHE A 23 6.55 -3.76 -6.89
N ALA A 24 6.83 -3.16 -8.05
CA ALA A 24 6.31 -3.66 -9.32
C ALA A 24 6.84 -5.07 -9.65
N ASN A 25 8.11 -5.36 -9.34
CA ASN A 25 8.70 -6.68 -9.52
C ASN A 25 8.15 -7.71 -8.50
N ASP A 26 7.90 -7.28 -7.27
CA ASP A 26 7.35 -8.12 -6.19
C ASP A 26 5.85 -8.41 -6.37
N TRP A 27 5.16 -7.64 -7.21
CA TRP A 27 3.71 -7.68 -7.35
C TRP A 27 3.12 -9.08 -7.59
N GLU A 28 3.79 -9.92 -8.40
CA GLU A 28 3.35 -11.30 -8.61
C GLU A 28 3.36 -12.12 -7.32
N GLN A 29 4.36 -11.92 -6.47
CA GLN A 29 4.42 -12.53 -5.13
C GLN A 29 3.38 -11.91 -4.20
N THR A 30 3.25 -10.58 -4.19
CA THR A 30 2.25 -9.88 -3.37
C THR A 30 0.82 -10.38 -3.66
N LYS A 31 0.48 -10.64 -4.92
CA LYS A 31 -0.82 -11.23 -5.30
C LYS A 31 -1.02 -12.63 -4.72
N ALA A 32 0.02 -13.46 -4.72
CA ALA A 32 -0.04 -14.79 -4.13
C ALA A 32 -0.23 -14.71 -2.61
N ASP A 33 0.48 -13.80 -1.93
CA ASP A 33 0.36 -13.56 -0.49
C ASP A 33 -1.04 -13.09 -0.08
N PHE A 34 -1.73 -12.35 -0.97
CA PHE A 34 -3.12 -11.93 -0.75
C PHE A 34 -4.16 -13.00 -1.11
N GLY A 35 -3.76 -14.22 -1.44
CA GLY A 35 -4.69 -15.30 -1.74
C GLY A 35 -5.53 -15.04 -2.99
N VAL A 36 -5.02 -14.23 -3.93
CA VAL A 36 -5.66 -14.04 -5.24
C VAL A 36 -5.71 -15.37 -6.00
N GLU A 37 -4.87 -16.35 -5.66
CA GLU A 37 -5.09 -17.77 -5.93
C GLU A 37 -5.83 -18.46 -4.78
N GLY A 38 -7.14 -18.62 -4.92
CA GLY A 38 -7.90 -19.70 -4.29
C GLY A 38 -7.80 -19.86 -2.76
N ASN A 39 -8.50 -18.99 -2.03
CA ASN A 39 -9.22 -19.28 -0.77
C ASN A 39 -8.43 -19.25 0.57
N ARG A 40 -8.77 -18.32 1.48
CA ARG A 40 -9.35 -18.56 2.84
C ARG A 40 -9.36 -17.28 3.72
N ASP A 41 -10.57 -16.89 4.14
CA ASP A 41 -10.93 -16.05 5.30
C ASP A 41 -10.15 -14.74 5.54
N MET A 42 -10.30 -13.76 4.66
CA MET A 42 -10.09 -12.35 5.01
C MET A 42 -11.36 -11.57 4.68
N ASN A 43 -12.15 -11.26 5.71
CA ASN A 43 -13.31 -10.35 5.74
C ASN A 43 -14.10 -10.24 4.42
N GLN A 44 -15.21 -10.98 4.31
CA GLN A 44 -15.93 -11.33 3.07
C GLN A 44 -16.39 -10.18 2.14
N ASP A 45 -16.22 -8.92 2.53
CA ASP A 45 -16.56 -7.75 1.70
C ASP A 45 -15.38 -7.17 0.90
N LEU A 46 -14.13 -7.55 1.21
CA LEU A 46 -12.93 -7.02 0.53
C LEU A 46 -12.53 -7.84 -0.72
N ASP A 47 -13.16 -9.00 -0.92
CA ASP A 47 -12.57 -10.13 -1.64
C ASP A 47 -12.71 -10.02 -3.17
N ASP A 48 -13.78 -9.43 -3.68
CA ASP A 48 -14.04 -9.38 -5.13
C ASP A 48 -13.31 -8.24 -5.84
N THR A 49 -13.24 -7.06 -5.21
CA THR A 49 -12.61 -5.86 -5.80
C THR A 49 -11.10 -6.02 -5.90
N VAL A 50 -10.48 -6.62 -4.88
CA VAL A 50 -9.03 -6.89 -4.82
C VAL A 50 -8.64 -7.92 -5.87
N LYS A 51 -9.39 -9.03 -5.97
CA LYS A 51 -9.17 -10.07 -6.99
C LYS A 51 -9.38 -9.54 -8.41
N GLN A 52 -10.43 -8.77 -8.65
CA GLN A 52 -10.68 -8.17 -9.97
C GLN A 52 -9.58 -7.20 -10.39
N MET A 53 -9.13 -6.33 -9.48
CA MET A 53 -8.08 -5.37 -9.81
C MET A 53 -6.70 -6.02 -9.93
N ALA A 54 -6.43 -7.09 -9.18
CA ALA A 54 -5.18 -7.86 -9.28
C ALA A 54 -5.01 -8.60 -10.61
N GLY A 55 -6.11 -8.94 -11.29
CA GLY A 55 -6.11 -9.60 -12.60
C GLY A 55 -5.98 -8.65 -13.81
N SER A 56 -5.89 -7.35 -13.61
CA SER A 56 -5.76 -6.36 -14.69
C SER A 56 -4.32 -6.18 -15.17
N ASP A 57 -4.11 -5.87 -16.45
CA ASP A 57 -2.79 -5.53 -17.00
C ASP A 57 -2.14 -4.31 -16.32
N ASN A 58 -2.92 -3.45 -15.64
CA ASN A 58 -2.45 -2.29 -14.88
C ASN A 58 -2.66 -2.45 -13.36
N ALA A 59 -2.69 -3.70 -12.88
CA ALA A 59 -3.01 -4.02 -11.49
C ALA A 59 -2.12 -3.30 -10.47
N PHE A 60 -0.83 -3.19 -10.77
CA PHE A 60 0.12 -2.47 -9.93
C PHE A 60 -0.12 -0.96 -9.95
N GLU A 61 -0.29 -0.36 -11.13
CA GLU A 61 -0.55 1.07 -11.32
C GLU A 61 -1.83 1.51 -10.60
N ASN A 62 -2.87 0.67 -10.62
CA ASN A 62 -4.12 0.90 -9.89
C ASN A 62 -3.92 0.94 -8.36
N ARG A 63 -2.86 0.31 -7.84
CA ARG A 63 -2.53 0.25 -6.41
C ARG A 63 -1.32 1.09 -6.03
N GLU A 64 -0.70 1.76 -6.99
CA GLU A 64 0.54 2.51 -6.80
C GLU A 64 0.41 3.54 -5.67
N GLN A 65 -0.74 4.22 -5.59
CA GLN A 65 -1.03 5.17 -4.53
C GLN A 65 -0.97 4.53 -3.14
N ALA A 66 -1.56 3.34 -2.98
CA ALA A 66 -1.58 2.60 -1.72
C ALA A 66 -0.18 2.18 -1.30
N PHE A 67 0.60 1.60 -2.21
CA PHE A 67 1.98 1.21 -1.96
C PHE A 67 2.86 2.42 -1.61
N ARG A 68 2.75 3.51 -2.38
CA ARG A 68 3.49 4.75 -2.12
C ARG A 68 3.16 5.32 -0.74
N PHE A 69 1.88 5.34 -0.39
CA PHE A 69 1.42 5.83 0.90
C PHE A 69 1.96 4.98 2.04
N GLY A 70 1.81 3.66 2.00
CA GLY A 70 2.30 2.76 3.05
C GLY A 70 3.82 2.81 3.23
N TYR A 71 4.59 2.83 2.14
CA TYR A 71 6.04 2.98 2.21
C TYR A 71 6.48 4.32 2.81
N THR A 72 5.80 5.42 2.42
CA THR A 72 6.08 6.75 2.98
C THR A 72 5.66 6.83 4.45
N ALA A 73 4.54 6.21 4.82
CA ALA A 73 4.08 6.11 6.19
C ALA A 73 5.07 5.34 7.07
N GLN A 74 5.64 4.23 6.60
CA GLN A 74 6.69 3.51 7.32
C GLN A 74 7.83 4.46 7.67
N ARG A 75 8.37 5.18 6.69
CA ARG A 75 9.51 6.07 6.92
C ARG A 75 9.23 7.17 7.94
N ARG A 76 7.96 7.56 8.11
CA ARG A 76 7.53 8.60 9.05
C ARG A 76 7.24 8.06 10.45
N TYR A 77 6.68 6.87 10.53
CA TYR A 77 6.09 6.36 11.77
C TYR A 77 6.76 5.10 12.30
N GLN A 78 7.65 4.43 11.56
CA GLN A 78 8.27 3.17 12.04
C GLN A 78 9.03 3.32 13.37
N GLU A 79 9.57 4.51 13.66
CA GLU A 79 10.30 4.74 14.92
C GLU A 79 9.34 4.79 16.11
N SER A 80 8.14 5.36 15.94
CA SER A 80 7.11 5.47 16.98
C SER A 80 6.12 4.31 16.98
N ASN A 81 5.94 3.66 15.83
CA ASN A 81 5.00 2.60 15.53
C ASN A 81 5.74 1.50 14.74
N PRO A 82 6.64 0.74 15.41
CA PRO A 82 7.40 -0.32 14.75
C PRO A 82 6.50 -1.46 14.25
N GLU A 83 5.29 -1.58 14.81
CA GLU A 83 4.26 -2.52 14.42
C GLU A 83 2.98 -1.77 14.02
N TRP A 84 2.17 -2.40 13.19
CA TRP A 84 0.85 -1.89 12.83
C TRP A 84 -0.09 -1.98 14.02
N ASN A 85 -0.75 -0.87 14.37
CA ASN A 85 -1.70 -0.79 15.48
C ASN A 85 -2.88 0.13 15.15
N ASP A 86 -3.92 0.09 15.99
CA ASP A 86 -5.18 0.81 15.76
C ASP A 86 -4.98 2.34 15.69
N ASP A 87 -4.05 2.88 16.48
CA ASP A 87 -3.73 4.32 16.48
C ASP A 87 -3.08 4.75 15.16
N LEU A 88 -2.13 3.95 14.65
CA LEU A 88 -1.51 4.16 13.35
C LEU A 88 -2.58 4.05 12.25
N GLU A 89 -3.40 3.01 12.30
CA GLU A 89 -4.48 2.78 11.33
C GLU A 89 -5.45 3.96 11.26
N GLN A 90 -5.95 4.44 12.40
CA GLN A 90 -6.86 5.58 12.45
C GLN A 90 -6.24 6.83 11.84
N ARG A 91 -4.95 7.05 12.09
CA ARG A 91 -4.21 8.20 11.54
C ARG A 91 -4.01 8.10 10.04
N LEU A 92 -3.56 6.93 9.57
CA LEU A 92 -3.36 6.66 8.15
C LEU A 92 -4.66 6.75 7.36
N ARG A 93 -5.77 6.31 7.95
CA ARG A 93 -7.11 6.44 7.38
C ARG A 93 -7.55 7.89 7.18
N ALA A 94 -7.17 8.78 8.09
CA ALA A 94 -7.48 10.21 7.98
C ALA A 94 -6.60 10.94 6.95
N ASP A 95 -5.37 10.46 6.74
CA ASP A 95 -4.38 11.08 5.85
C ASP A 95 -4.42 10.56 4.40
N TYR A 96 -5.10 9.43 4.15
CA TYR A 96 -5.17 8.82 2.84
C TYR A 96 -6.22 9.47 1.94
N ASP A 97 -5.81 9.91 0.74
CA ASP A 97 -6.71 10.57 -0.21
C ASP A 97 -7.65 9.60 -0.97
N GLY A 98 -7.35 8.30 -0.94
CA GLY A 98 -8.10 7.26 -1.65
C GLY A 98 -9.14 6.56 -0.76
N ASP A 99 -9.68 5.46 -1.27
CA ASP A 99 -10.54 4.58 -0.47
C ASP A 99 -9.66 3.74 0.47
N TYR A 100 -9.48 4.23 1.70
CA TYR A 100 -8.62 3.57 2.67
C TYR A 100 -9.06 2.13 2.96
N ASP A 101 -10.37 1.85 3.02
CA ASP A 101 -10.85 0.51 3.34
C ASP A 101 -10.52 -0.47 2.22
N ALA A 102 -10.72 -0.06 0.98
CA ALA A 102 -10.36 -0.87 -0.19
C ALA A 102 -8.84 -1.09 -0.30
N ASP A 103 -8.05 -0.10 0.08
CA ASP A 103 -6.59 -0.11 -0.10
C ASP A 103 -5.80 -0.55 1.14
N ARG A 104 -6.47 -0.73 2.29
CA ARG A 104 -5.85 -0.98 3.61
C ARG A 104 -4.77 -2.06 3.58
N GLN A 105 -5.05 -3.19 2.93
CA GLN A 105 -4.13 -4.33 2.87
C GLN A 105 -2.84 -4.01 2.11
N TYR A 106 -2.93 -3.24 1.02
CA TYR A 106 -1.77 -2.82 0.25
C TYR A 106 -0.94 -1.79 1.02
N ILE A 107 -1.62 -0.87 1.72
CA ILE A 107 -0.98 0.11 2.60
C ILE A 107 -0.22 -0.61 3.73
N GLN A 108 -0.86 -1.58 4.38
CA GLN A 108 -0.27 -2.38 5.46
C GLN A 108 0.93 -3.20 4.97
N HIS A 109 0.81 -3.86 3.82
CA HIS A 109 1.92 -4.58 3.20
C HIS A 109 3.11 -3.65 2.92
N ALA A 110 2.86 -2.50 2.29
CA ALA A 110 3.91 -1.53 1.98
C ALA A 110 4.54 -0.91 3.24
N TYR A 111 3.79 -0.77 4.33
CA TYR A 111 4.32 -0.31 5.61
C TYR A 111 5.33 -1.32 6.21
N GLY A 112 5.06 -2.62 6.04
CA GLY A 112 5.98 -3.69 6.46
C GLY A 112 7.19 -3.89 5.56
N PHE A 113 7.21 -3.27 4.38
CA PHE A 113 8.24 -3.49 3.37
C PHE A 113 9.61 -2.99 3.83
N ARG A 114 10.58 -3.91 3.92
CA ARG A 114 11.97 -3.57 4.25
C ARG A 114 12.80 -3.55 2.99
N TYR A 115 13.11 -2.35 2.51
CA TYR A 115 14.07 -2.19 1.42
C TYR A 115 15.49 -2.37 1.97
N PRO A 116 16.26 -3.40 1.55
CA PRO A 116 17.64 -3.53 1.95
C PRO A 116 18.44 -2.32 1.44
N THR A 117 19.02 -1.56 2.36
CA THR A 117 19.95 -0.45 2.08
C THR A 117 21.30 -0.95 1.62
#